data_AF-A0AAJ5F560-F1
#
_entry.id   AF-A0AAJ5F560-F1
#
_cell.length_a   1.000
_cell.length_b   1.000
_cell.length_c   1.000
_cell.angle_alpha   90.00
_cell.angle_beta   90.00
_cell.angle_gamma   90.00
#
_symmetry.space_group_name_H-M   'P 1'
#
loop_
_entity.id
_entity.type
_entity.pdbx_description
1 polymer ?
#
loop_
_entity_poly.entity_id
_entity_poly.type
_entity_poly.pdbx_seq_one_letter_code
_entity_poly.pdbx_strand_id
1 'polypeptide(L)'
;MDCVARQRRVRGRVRPRRGWRRAARAAGAGQRERRPPLRRPAAGPRPPGGPLGGGDQQRADPGVSRRTSPDRSPHGAPPAFTPRAGHGGGPAAHGRRGPHQARVSGRGRAGPPRPPGGGAGLRAFGTGAALGPGRLRARSGGGVTPASPDRGRLLNDVLGALLLTGLAGAWLLAYGQLASGPLAWLVLRATGLTAYVALTLSVVLGTLTASKFAPPWWPRAVSYGWHGLLSGFALAASAVHGAFLLVDGRFPQTLAGVLVPGRATFEPLPVGLGTVGLELLALVYASTLWRTRLSRRAWKALHLLAYPAFILATLHGLLLGSDPAMPLYAVGVTATLAATALRLLEARRAPSPARPHRG
;
A
#
# COMPACT_ATOMS: atom_id res chain seq x y z
N MET A 1 20.39 -66.75 10.56
CA MET A 1 21.81 -66.53 10.94
C MET A 1 22.26 -65.19 10.39
N ASP A 2 23.29 -64.64 11.03
CA ASP A 2 23.88 -63.30 10.91
C ASP A 2 23.94 -62.63 9.53
N CYS A 3 23.57 -61.34 9.49
CA CYS A 3 24.48 -60.27 9.02
C CYS A 3 23.95 -58.87 9.33
N VAL A 4 24.35 -58.27 10.46
CA VAL A 4 24.26 -56.82 10.70
C VAL A 4 25.65 -56.34 11.12
N ALA A 5 26.32 -55.60 10.24
CA ALA A 5 27.73 -55.26 10.42
C ALA A 5 28.01 -53.76 10.17
N ARG A 6 28.88 -53.20 11.03
CA ARG A 6 29.58 -51.92 10.89
C ARG A 6 28.70 -50.65 10.82
N GLN A 7 28.76 -49.86 11.90
CA GLN A 7 29.55 -48.62 11.85
C GLN A 7 30.39 -48.48 13.13
N ARG A 8 31.58 -47.85 13.02
CA ARG A 8 32.58 -47.82 14.10
C ARG A 8 32.56 -46.50 14.88
N ARG A 9 33.02 -46.58 16.13
CA ARG A 9 33.15 -45.45 17.07
C ARG A 9 34.22 -44.44 16.61
N VAL A 10 33.93 -43.16 16.73
CA VAL A 10 34.93 -42.10 17.00
C VAL A 10 34.41 -41.26 18.17
N ARG A 11 34.97 -41.44 19.37
CA ARG A 11 34.60 -40.67 20.57
C ARG A 11 35.63 -39.56 20.83
N GLY A 12 35.42 -38.38 20.24
CA GLY A 12 36.17 -37.17 20.61
C GLY A 12 35.79 -36.69 22.01
N ARG A 13 36.76 -36.60 22.94
CA ARG A 13 36.54 -36.08 24.30
C ARG A 13 36.54 -34.54 24.30
N VAL A 14 35.38 -33.91 24.29
CA VAL A 14 35.27 -32.47 24.62
C VAL A 14 35.27 -32.29 26.14
N ARG A 15 36.28 -31.59 26.68
CA ARG A 15 36.32 -31.21 28.10
C ARG A 15 35.43 -29.97 28.33
N PRO A 16 34.46 -29.97 29.26
CA PRO A 16 33.79 -28.73 29.66
C PRO A 16 34.77 -27.82 30.39
N ARG A 17 34.87 -26.54 29.98
CA ARG A 17 35.69 -25.53 30.67
C ARG A 17 35.09 -25.20 32.05
N ARG A 18 35.96 -24.99 33.04
CA ARG A 18 35.58 -24.55 34.40
C ARG A 18 35.48 -23.02 34.45
N GLY A 19 34.62 -22.52 35.35
CA GLY A 19 34.12 -21.15 35.34
C GLY A 19 32.87 -21.06 34.45
N TRP A 20 31.73 -20.53 34.89
CA TRP A 20 31.51 -19.60 36.00
C TRP A 20 30.63 -20.19 37.12
N ARG A 21 31.21 -20.41 38.31
CA ARG A 21 30.47 -20.75 39.56
C ARG A 21 31.09 -20.10 40.80
N ARG A 22 31.42 -18.79 40.72
CA ARG A 22 31.96 -17.97 41.83
C ARG A 22 31.54 -16.48 41.73
N ALA A 23 30.27 -16.23 41.37
CA ALA A 23 29.69 -14.88 41.30
C ALA A 23 28.21 -14.81 41.78
N ALA A 24 27.71 -15.86 42.43
CA ALA A 24 26.28 -16.03 42.78
C ALA A 24 26.05 -16.40 44.25
N ARG A 25 27.00 -16.09 45.14
CA ARG A 25 26.94 -16.33 46.60
C ARG A 25 27.65 -15.23 47.42
N ALA A 26 27.57 -13.98 46.97
CA ALA A 26 28.25 -12.84 47.60
C ALA A 26 27.49 -11.50 47.42
N ALA A 27 26.15 -11.54 47.53
CA ALA A 27 25.28 -10.36 47.47
C ALA A 27 23.95 -10.60 48.22
N GLY A 28 24.01 -11.38 49.31
CA GLY A 28 22.83 -11.98 49.95
C GLY A 28 22.82 -11.86 51.47
N ALA A 29 23.23 -10.71 52.01
CA ALA A 29 23.17 -10.42 53.44
C ALA A 29 23.04 -8.90 53.68
N GLY A 30 22.12 -8.50 54.56
CA GLY A 30 22.27 -7.27 55.34
C GLY A 30 21.87 -5.91 54.73
N GLN A 31 20.65 -5.75 54.23
CA GLN A 31 19.99 -4.43 54.26
C GLN A 31 18.47 -4.56 54.50
N ARG A 32 18.06 -4.36 55.76
CA ARG A 32 16.66 -4.23 56.19
C ARG A 32 16.29 -2.76 56.28
N GLU A 33 16.10 -2.10 55.14
CA GLU A 33 15.61 -0.72 55.14
C GLU A 33 14.10 -0.67 55.41
N ARG A 34 13.67 0.44 56.03
CA ARG A 34 12.37 0.55 56.69
C ARG A 34 11.31 1.03 55.70
N ARG A 35 10.17 0.35 55.62
CA ARG A 35 9.01 0.85 54.86
C ARG A 35 8.56 2.20 55.44
N PRO A 36 8.50 3.29 54.67
CA PRO A 36 7.84 4.51 55.13
C PRO A 36 6.33 4.27 55.28
N PRO A 37 5.65 4.93 56.24
CA PRO A 37 4.22 4.73 56.47
C PRO A 37 3.38 5.34 55.34
N LEU A 38 2.29 4.64 54.98
CA LEU A 38 1.29 5.12 54.03
C LEU A 38 0.54 6.34 54.59
N ARG A 39 1.00 7.55 54.26
CA ARG A 39 0.22 8.77 54.49
C ARG A 39 -1.00 8.77 53.56
N ARG A 40 -2.19 8.59 54.14
CA ARG A 40 -3.45 8.94 53.48
C ARG A 40 -3.43 10.43 53.14
N PRO A 41 -3.69 10.87 51.90
CA PRO A 41 -4.06 12.26 51.66
C PRO A 41 -5.38 12.55 52.38
N ALA A 42 -5.47 13.73 53.00
CA ALA A 42 -6.68 14.15 53.71
C ALA A 42 -7.83 14.44 52.73
N ALA A 43 -9.07 14.35 53.22
CA ALA A 43 -10.22 14.82 52.46
C ALA A 43 -10.12 16.33 52.21
N GLY A 44 -10.34 16.77 50.98
CA GLY A 44 -10.47 18.19 50.67
C GLY A 44 -11.71 18.80 51.34
N PRO A 45 -11.73 20.13 51.56
CA PRO A 45 -12.88 20.80 52.16
C PRO A 45 -14.13 20.61 51.30
N ARG A 46 -15.27 20.30 51.96
CA ARG A 46 -16.57 20.29 51.29
C ARG A 46 -16.98 21.72 50.92
N PRO A 47 -17.58 21.96 49.75
CA PRO A 47 -18.30 23.21 49.52
C PRO A 47 -19.49 23.34 50.50
N PRO A 48 -19.87 24.55 50.91
CA PRO A 48 -21.03 24.77 51.77
C PRO A 48 -22.33 24.42 51.03
N GLY A 49 -23.32 23.91 51.76
CA GLY A 49 -24.64 23.59 51.21
C GLY A 49 -25.52 24.84 51.05
N GLY A 50 -26.07 25.03 49.85
CA GLY A 50 -27.29 25.82 49.63
C GLY A 50 -28.54 24.95 49.74
N PRO A 51 -29.72 25.50 50.06
CA PRO A 51 -30.84 24.72 50.58
C PRO A 51 -31.63 23.94 49.52
N LEU A 52 -32.27 22.85 49.98
CA LEU A 52 -33.38 22.21 49.27
C LEU A 52 -34.69 22.94 49.59
N GLY A 53 -35.46 23.22 48.53
CA GLY A 53 -36.84 23.68 48.57
C GLY A 53 -37.35 23.85 47.13
N GLY A 54 -38.62 23.61 46.80
CA GLY A 54 -39.72 23.19 47.68
C GLY A 54 -41.01 23.89 47.22
N GLY A 55 -41.90 23.15 46.57
CA GLY A 55 -43.00 23.74 45.80
C GLY A 55 -42.55 24.18 44.38
N ASP A 56 -43.43 24.25 43.38
CA ASP A 56 -44.83 23.81 43.40
C ASP A 56 -45.32 23.31 42.05
N GLN A 57 -46.43 22.56 42.08
CA GLN A 57 -47.14 22.11 40.88
C GLN A 57 -48.12 23.19 40.41
N GLN A 58 -48.15 23.47 39.11
CA GLN A 58 -49.39 23.91 38.47
C GLN A 58 -49.48 23.44 37.02
N ARG A 59 -50.72 23.23 36.57
CA ARG A 59 -51.11 22.60 35.30
C ARG A 59 -51.93 23.58 34.47
N ALA A 60 -52.02 23.30 33.16
CA ALA A 60 -52.96 23.91 32.20
C ALA A 60 -52.68 25.40 31.89
N ASP A 61 -53.05 25.96 30.73
CA ASP A 61 -54.11 25.58 29.79
C ASP A 61 -53.69 25.56 28.29
N PRO A 62 -54.52 24.99 27.39
CA PRO A 62 -54.29 25.00 25.94
C PRO A 62 -55.19 26.00 25.16
N GLY A 63 -54.61 26.73 24.20
CA GLY A 63 -55.33 27.52 23.17
C GLY A 63 -54.44 27.68 21.93
N VAL A 64 -54.74 27.19 20.71
CA VAL A 64 -55.93 27.32 19.84
C VAL A 64 -55.95 28.62 19.00
N SER A 65 -55.28 28.52 17.84
CA SER A 65 -55.56 29.24 16.57
C SER A 65 -55.34 30.76 16.45
N ARG A 66 -54.53 31.16 15.47
CA ARG A 66 -54.90 31.79 14.16
C ARG A 66 -53.61 31.96 13.33
N ARG A 67 -53.58 31.67 12.02
CA ARG A 67 -53.92 32.57 10.88
C ARG A 67 -53.29 33.96 11.07
N THR A 68 -52.45 34.49 10.18
CA THR A 68 -52.62 34.56 8.70
C THR A 68 -51.30 34.69 7.93
N SER A 69 -51.32 34.32 6.66
CA SER A 69 -50.41 34.87 5.63
C SER A 69 -51.20 35.79 4.69
N PRO A 70 -50.64 36.95 4.35
CA PRO A 70 -50.64 37.50 2.98
C PRO A 70 -49.24 38.04 2.61
N ASP A 71 -48.88 38.41 1.37
CA ASP A 71 -49.28 38.03 0.01
C ASP A 71 -48.15 38.54 -0.97
N ARG A 72 -48.32 38.35 -2.28
CA ARG A 72 -47.62 38.93 -3.48
C ARG A 72 -46.75 40.20 -3.31
N SER A 73 -45.77 40.53 -4.18
CA SER A 73 -45.02 39.78 -5.22
C SER A 73 -43.69 40.51 -5.61
N PRO A 74 -43.39 40.97 -6.85
CA PRO A 74 -42.18 40.50 -7.56
C PRO A 74 -41.13 41.60 -7.86
N HIS A 75 -40.30 41.37 -8.90
CA HIS A 75 -39.26 42.23 -9.52
C HIS A 75 -37.81 42.02 -9.03
N GLY A 76 -36.86 41.99 -9.98
CA GLY A 76 -35.41 41.88 -9.72
C GLY A 76 -34.64 40.91 -10.62
N ALA A 77 -34.56 41.18 -11.93
CA ALA A 77 -33.69 40.43 -12.85
C ALA A 77 -32.23 40.96 -12.81
N PRO A 78 -31.20 40.12 -13.07
CA PRO A 78 -29.80 40.50 -12.88
C PRO A 78 -29.20 41.30 -14.06
N PRO A 79 -28.17 42.14 -13.82
CA PRO A 79 -27.41 42.77 -14.89
C PRO A 79 -26.45 41.77 -15.55
N ALA A 80 -26.50 41.65 -16.88
CA ALA A 80 -25.49 40.95 -17.67
C ALA A 80 -24.25 41.85 -17.88
N PHE A 81 -23.06 41.25 -17.94
CA PHE A 81 -21.83 41.97 -18.31
C PHE A 81 -21.33 41.47 -19.67
N THR A 82 -21.23 42.37 -20.65
CA THR A 82 -20.82 42.06 -22.03
C THR A 82 -19.33 42.33 -22.28
N PRO A 83 -18.64 41.54 -23.11
CA PRO A 83 -17.27 41.84 -23.52
C PRO A 83 -17.24 42.97 -24.55
N ARG A 84 -16.23 43.85 -24.48
CA ARG A 84 -15.96 44.87 -25.51
C ARG A 84 -14.66 44.55 -26.25
N ALA A 85 -14.72 44.62 -27.58
CA ALA A 85 -13.60 44.36 -28.48
C ALA A 85 -13.01 45.64 -29.10
N GLY A 86 -11.78 45.52 -29.60
CA GLY A 86 -11.04 46.40 -30.51
C GLY A 86 -9.74 45.68 -30.88
N HIS A 87 -9.45 45.33 -32.15
CA HIS A 87 -9.10 46.20 -33.29
C HIS A 87 -7.86 47.07 -32.99
N GLY A 88 -6.77 47.02 -33.77
CA GLY A 88 -6.32 46.17 -34.90
C GLY A 88 -4.77 46.24 -34.96
N GLY A 89 -3.99 45.62 -35.84
CA GLY A 89 -4.15 44.96 -37.13
C GLY A 89 -2.74 44.50 -37.62
N GLY A 90 -2.60 43.92 -38.82
CA GLY A 90 -1.31 43.47 -39.38
C GLY A 90 -0.55 44.54 -40.19
N PRO A 91 0.35 44.19 -41.14
CA PRO A 91 0.68 42.85 -41.65
C PRO A 91 2.21 42.61 -41.88
N ALA A 92 2.54 41.79 -42.89
CA ALA A 92 3.88 41.39 -43.42
C ALA A 92 4.68 40.37 -42.57
N ALA A 93 5.20 39.23 -43.04
CA ALA A 93 5.42 38.57 -44.35
C ALA A 93 6.88 38.53 -44.89
N HIS A 94 7.70 37.66 -44.31
CA HIS A 94 8.91 37.06 -44.92
C HIS A 94 9.04 35.57 -44.51
N GLY A 95 9.60 34.65 -45.32
CA GLY A 95 9.96 34.81 -46.74
C GLY A 95 11.17 34.05 -47.29
N ARG A 96 11.40 32.76 -46.96
CA ARG A 96 12.30 31.77 -47.66
C ARG A 96 12.28 30.45 -46.85
N ARG A 97 12.27 29.20 -47.36
CA ARG A 97 12.82 28.50 -48.56
C ARG A 97 14.35 28.32 -48.58
N GLY A 98 14.81 27.05 -48.51
CA GLY A 98 16.16 26.63 -48.93
C GLY A 98 16.73 25.37 -48.24
N PRO A 99 16.71 24.18 -48.88
CA PRO A 99 17.37 22.96 -48.39
C PRO A 99 18.59 22.54 -49.25
N HIS A 100 19.80 22.54 -48.67
CA HIS A 100 21.06 22.13 -49.31
C HIS A 100 22.03 21.58 -48.24
N GLN A 101 22.99 20.68 -48.51
CA GLN A 101 23.29 19.90 -49.72
C GLN A 101 24.06 18.61 -49.32
N ALA A 102 24.19 17.65 -50.25
CA ALA A 102 25.02 16.46 -50.06
C ALA A 102 26.51 16.73 -50.34
N ARG A 103 27.41 15.83 -49.90
CA ARG A 103 28.75 15.70 -50.47
C ARG A 103 29.15 14.23 -50.60
N VAL A 104 29.89 13.91 -51.66
CA VAL A 104 30.16 12.55 -52.16
C VAL A 104 31.65 12.40 -52.48
N SER A 105 32.13 11.16 -52.51
CA SER A 105 33.49 10.69 -52.88
C SER A 105 34.60 10.92 -51.83
N GLY A 106 35.62 10.05 -51.75
CA GLY A 106 35.81 8.78 -52.46
C GLY A 106 37.23 8.20 -52.35
N ARG A 107 37.46 7.04 -52.98
CA ARG A 107 38.69 6.18 -52.95
C ARG A 107 38.90 5.45 -51.60
N GLY A 108 39.08 4.13 -51.51
CA GLY A 108 38.86 3.04 -52.48
C GLY A 108 40.12 2.35 -53.01
N ARG A 109 40.23 1.02 -52.80
CA ARG A 109 41.05 0.04 -53.55
C ARG A 109 40.56 -1.40 -53.29
N ALA A 110 40.35 -2.18 -54.35
CA ALA A 110 40.30 -3.66 -54.35
C ALA A 110 41.71 -4.21 -54.67
N GLY A 111 42.07 -5.50 -54.66
CA GLY A 111 41.44 -6.83 -54.50
C GLY A 111 42.59 -7.87 -54.67
N PRO A 112 42.43 -9.08 -55.26
CA PRO A 112 41.28 -9.99 -55.35
C PRO A 112 41.62 -11.43 -54.75
N PRO A 113 41.50 -12.62 -55.41
CA PRO A 113 40.36 -13.52 -55.08
C PRO A 113 40.57 -15.07 -54.95
N ARG A 114 39.47 -15.75 -54.52
CA ARG A 114 38.94 -17.12 -54.88
C ARG A 114 39.37 -18.40 -54.07
N PRO A 115 38.57 -19.52 -54.12
CA PRO A 115 38.39 -20.52 -53.04
C PRO A 115 38.81 -21.96 -53.50
N PRO A 116 38.09 -23.14 -53.42
CA PRO A 116 36.63 -23.47 -53.28
C PRO A 116 36.24 -24.54 -52.20
N GLY A 117 34.96 -24.95 -52.17
CA GLY A 117 34.43 -26.14 -51.44
C GLY A 117 33.52 -25.81 -50.23
N GLY A 118 32.43 -26.54 -49.92
CA GLY A 118 31.73 -27.66 -50.58
C GLY A 118 30.29 -27.78 -50.00
N GLY A 119 29.35 -28.45 -50.70
CA GLY A 119 27.91 -28.29 -50.45
C GLY A 119 27.16 -29.42 -49.72
N ALA A 120 26.11 -29.04 -48.98
CA ALA A 120 24.98 -29.88 -48.52
C ALA A 120 23.81 -28.94 -48.12
N GLY A 121 22.53 -29.31 -48.21
CA GLY A 121 21.93 -30.51 -48.79
C GLY A 121 20.42 -30.56 -48.48
N LEU A 122 19.57 -30.17 -49.44
CA LEU A 122 18.11 -30.26 -49.28
C LEU A 122 17.65 -31.73 -49.22
N ARG A 123 16.80 -32.07 -48.25
CA ARG A 123 16.04 -33.33 -48.24
C ARG A 123 14.55 -33.06 -48.06
N ALA A 124 13.79 -33.50 -49.05
CA ALA A 124 12.33 -33.41 -49.06
C ALA A 124 11.67 -34.58 -48.30
N PHE A 125 10.34 -34.60 -48.32
CA PHE A 125 9.51 -35.69 -47.79
C PHE A 125 9.95 -37.07 -48.32
N GLY A 126 9.89 -38.08 -47.44
CA GLY A 126 9.99 -39.49 -47.79
C GLY A 126 8.90 -40.28 -47.05
N THR A 127 8.04 -40.96 -47.79
CA THR A 127 6.91 -41.73 -47.25
C THR A 127 7.21 -43.22 -47.14
N GLY A 128 6.89 -43.83 -45.99
CA GLY A 128 6.56 -45.25 -45.90
C GLY A 128 7.56 -46.17 -45.19
N ALA A 129 7.11 -47.43 -45.06
CA ALA A 129 7.77 -48.63 -44.51
C ALA A 129 7.84 -48.83 -42.98
N ALA A 130 7.64 -50.12 -42.60
CA ALA A 130 7.98 -50.79 -41.34
C ALA A 130 7.18 -50.48 -40.04
N LEU A 131 5.98 -51.07 -39.94
CA LEU A 131 5.35 -51.35 -38.64
C LEU A 131 6.06 -52.53 -37.94
N GLY A 132 6.98 -52.23 -37.02
CA GLY A 132 7.47 -53.22 -36.05
C GLY A 132 6.51 -53.34 -34.85
N PRO A 133 6.41 -54.49 -34.16
CA PRO A 133 5.58 -54.68 -32.96
C PRO A 133 6.21 -53.98 -31.73
N GLY A 134 6.24 -52.66 -31.77
CA GLY A 134 6.69 -51.81 -30.67
C GLY A 134 5.77 -51.97 -29.47
N ARG A 135 6.27 -52.65 -28.43
CA ARG A 135 5.54 -52.89 -27.18
C ARG A 135 4.99 -51.57 -26.63
N LEU A 136 3.66 -51.41 -26.64
CA LEU A 136 2.98 -50.28 -26.01
C LEU A 136 3.19 -50.35 -24.50
N ARG A 137 4.32 -49.80 -24.05
CA ARG A 137 4.64 -49.63 -22.64
C ARG A 137 3.69 -48.56 -22.11
N ALA A 138 2.54 -49.01 -21.61
CA ALA A 138 1.52 -48.15 -21.04
C ALA A 138 2.19 -47.19 -20.04
N ARG A 139 2.33 -45.93 -20.45
CA ARG A 139 2.84 -44.85 -19.61
C ARG A 139 1.74 -44.60 -18.61
N SER A 140 1.83 -45.29 -17.48
CA SER A 140 0.88 -45.17 -16.38
C SER A 140 0.67 -43.68 -16.12
N GLY A 141 -0.58 -43.25 -16.27
CA GLY A 141 -0.98 -41.91 -15.86
C GLY A 141 -0.77 -41.84 -14.36
N GLY A 142 0.38 -41.33 -13.95
CA GLY A 142 0.67 -41.04 -12.55
C GLY A 142 -0.32 -40.00 -12.11
N GLY A 143 -1.46 -40.46 -11.57
CA GLY A 143 -2.54 -39.60 -11.13
C GLY A 143 -1.96 -38.60 -10.16
N VAL A 144 -2.02 -37.32 -10.52
CA VAL A 144 -1.69 -36.24 -9.61
C VAL A 144 -2.79 -36.24 -8.56
N THR A 145 -2.60 -37.05 -7.52
CA THR A 145 -3.47 -37.06 -6.36
C THR A 145 -3.53 -35.63 -5.85
N PRO A 146 -4.73 -35.04 -5.71
CA PRO A 146 -4.84 -33.66 -5.27
C PRO A 146 -4.20 -33.56 -3.89
N ALA A 147 -3.07 -32.86 -3.82
CA ALA A 147 -2.33 -32.69 -2.58
C ALA A 147 -3.28 -32.12 -1.53
N SER A 148 -3.38 -32.80 -0.37
CA SER A 148 -4.35 -32.43 0.65
C SER A 148 -4.20 -30.96 1.02
N PRO A 149 -5.32 -30.21 1.21
CA PRO A 149 -5.25 -28.78 1.51
C PRO A 149 -4.34 -28.53 2.70
N ASP A 150 -3.26 -27.78 2.45
CA ASP A 150 -2.37 -27.29 3.49
C ASP A 150 -3.20 -26.51 4.50
N ARG A 151 -3.16 -26.95 5.77
CA ARG A 151 -3.97 -26.37 6.84
C ARG A 151 -3.74 -24.86 6.98
N GLY A 152 -2.54 -24.37 6.64
CA GLY A 152 -2.23 -22.95 6.62
C GLY A 152 -2.89 -22.19 5.47
N ARG A 153 -3.08 -22.82 4.30
CA ARG A 153 -3.86 -22.22 3.19
C ARG A 153 -5.33 -22.19 3.54
N LEU A 154 -5.91 -23.34 3.91
CA LEU A 154 -7.33 -23.45 4.28
C LEU A 154 -7.72 -22.47 5.39
N LEU A 155 -6.88 -22.28 6.42
CA LEU A 155 -7.14 -21.30 7.48
C LEU A 155 -7.15 -19.86 6.95
N ASN A 156 -6.18 -19.48 6.10
CA ASN A 156 -6.14 -18.15 5.51
C ASN A 156 -7.32 -17.90 4.56
N ASP A 157 -7.70 -18.91 3.77
CA ASP A 157 -8.83 -18.84 2.83
C ASP A 157 -10.16 -18.66 3.59
N VAL A 158 -10.36 -19.39 4.69
CA VAL A 158 -11.53 -19.25 5.59
C VAL A 158 -11.53 -17.89 6.30
N LEU A 159 -10.41 -17.44 6.86
CA LEU A 159 -10.33 -16.12 7.51
C LEU A 159 -10.57 -14.97 6.51
N GLY A 160 -10.06 -15.10 5.28
CA GLY A 160 -10.33 -14.15 4.19
C GLY A 160 -11.81 -14.14 3.79
N ALA A 161 -12.43 -15.32 3.62
CA ALA A 161 -13.85 -15.44 3.31
C ALA A 161 -14.74 -14.86 4.43
N LEU A 162 -14.42 -15.10 5.70
CA LEU A 162 -15.13 -14.53 6.85
C LEU A 162 -15.00 -13.01 6.90
N LEU A 163 -13.81 -12.46 6.67
CA LEU A 163 -13.58 -11.01 6.62
C LEU A 163 -14.37 -10.36 5.48
N LEU A 164 -14.31 -10.92 4.27
CA LEU A 164 -15.03 -10.40 3.10
C LEU A 164 -16.56 -10.50 3.30
N THR A 165 -17.06 -11.60 3.86
CA THR A 165 -18.49 -11.78 4.16
C THR A 165 -18.97 -10.81 5.23
N GLY A 166 -18.16 -10.59 6.28
CA GLY A 166 -18.47 -9.60 7.33
C GLY A 166 -18.50 -8.16 6.81
N LEU A 167 -17.54 -7.78 5.96
CA LEU A 167 -17.52 -6.46 5.31
C LEU A 167 -18.68 -6.27 4.34
N ALA A 168 -19.01 -7.28 3.53
CA ALA A 168 -20.17 -7.24 2.62
C ALA A 168 -21.49 -7.16 3.39
N GLY A 169 -21.64 -7.93 4.48
CA GLY A 169 -22.80 -7.86 5.36
C GLY A 169 -22.95 -6.49 6.03
N ALA A 170 -21.87 -5.92 6.57
CA ALA A 170 -21.88 -4.58 7.14
C ALA A 170 -22.23 -3.50 6.09
N TRP A 171 -21.75 -3.64 4.85
CA TRP A 171 -22.08 -2.72 3.75
C TRP A 171 -23.56 -2.83 3.34
N LEU A 172 -24.10 -4.05 3.22
CA LEU A 172 -25.52 -4.28 2.89
C LEU A 172 -26.48 -3.79 3.98
N LEU A 173 -26.13 -4.00 5.26
CA LEU A 173 -26.91 -3.50 6.39
C LEU A 173 -26.86 -1.96 6.48
N ALA A 174 -25.73 -1.34 6.13
CA ALA A 174 -25.63 0.12 6.01
C ALA A 174 -26.46 0.65 4.82
N TYR A 175 -26.32 0.05 3.63
CA TYR A 175 -27.07 0.41 2.43
C TYR A 175 -28.59 0.39 2.68
N GLY A 176 -29.11 -0.72 3.20
CA GLY A 176 -30.52 -0.91 3.50
C GLY A 176 -31.03 -0.21 4.78
N GLN A 177 -30.22 0.63 5.42
CA GLN A 177 -30.56 1.35 6.67
C GLN A 177 -30.98 0.42 7.85
N LEU A 178 -30.51 -0.83 7.86
CA LEU A 178 -30.76 -1.82 8.93
C LEU A 178 -29.68 -1.80 10.01
N ALA A 179 -28.51 -1.21 9.72
CA ALA A 179 -27.49 -0.92 10.71
C ALA A 179 -27.74 0.40 11.44
N SER A 180 -27.20 0.54 12.65
CA SER A 180 -27.14 1.84 13.31
C SER A 180 -26.25 2.81 12.53
N GLY A 181 -26.67 4.07 12.40
CA GLY A 181 -25.95 5.10 11.62
C GLY A 181 -24.43 5.21 11.86
N PRO A 182 -23.89 5.00 13.09
CA PRO A 182 -22.45 5.00 13.32
C PRO A 182 -21.67 3.84 12.66
N LEU A 183 -22.30 2.75 12.22
CA LEU A 183 -21.57 1.56 11.73
C LEU A 183 -20.77 1.86 10.45
N ALA A 184 -21.40 2.49 9.46
CA ALA A 184 -20.74 2.83 8.19
C ALA A 184 -19.54 3.76 8.44
N TRP A 185 -19.74 4.82 9.22
CA TRP A 185 -18.71 5.77 9.66
C TRP A 185 -17.56 5.11 10.44
N LEU A 186 -17.86 4.13 11.31
CA LEU A 186 -16.85 3.40 12.07
C LEU A 186 -16.00 2.49 11.17
N VAL A 187 -16.63 1.75 10.25
CA VAL A 187 -15.91 0.91 9.27
C VAL A 187 -15.08 1.78 8.31
N LEU A 188 -15.64 2.89 7.83
CA LEU A 188 -14.96 3.90 7.02
C LEU A 188 -13.67 4.38 7.71
N ARG A 189 -13.73 4.78 8.98
CA ARG A 189 -12.56 5.22 9.75
C ARG A 189 -11.56 4.08 10.01
N ALA A 190 -12.02 2.92 10.45
CA ALA A 190 -11.17 1.78 10.76
C ALA A 190 -10.39 1.31 9.52
N THR A 191 -11.05 1.24 8.36
CA THR A 191 -10.42 0.84 7.09
C THR A 191 -9.46 1.90 6.56
N GLY A 192 -9.79 3.19 6.64
CA GLY A 192 -8.89 4.28 6.24
C GLY A 192 -7.60 4.34 7.06
N LEU A 193 -7.69 4.24 8.40
CA LEU A 193 -6.51 4.18 9.27
C LEU A 193 -5.69 2.90 9.02
N THR A 194 -6.35 1.75 8.85
CA THR A 194 -5.69 0.48 8.54
C THR A 194 -4.95 0.52 7.21
N ALA A 195 -5.56 1.12 6.18
CA ALA A 195 -4.93 1.34 4.88
C ALA A 195 -3.68 2.23 5.00
N TYR A 196 -3.76 3.32 5.76
CA TYR A 196 -2.62 4.21 5.99
C TYR A 196 -1.45 3.52 6.72
N VAL A 197 -1.73 2.70 7.74
CA VAL A 197 -0.70 1.88 8.42
C VAL A 197 -0.06 0.90 7.45
N ALA A 198 -0.88 0.15 6.68
CA ALA A 198 -0.37 -0.82 5.72
C ALA A 198 0.47 -0.18 4.62
N LEU A 199 0.05 0.98 4.09
CA LEU A 199 0.79 1.75 3.11
C LEU A 199 2.13 2.26 3.69
N THR A 200 2.10 2.84 4.89
CA THR A 200 3.30 3.30 5.61
C THR A 200 4.33 2.17 5.76
N LEU A 201 3.92 1.03 6.31
CA LEU A 201 4.79 -0.12 6.52
C LEU A 201 5.31 -0.69 5.19
N SER A 202 4.46 -0.72 4.16
CA SER A 202 4.87 -1.14 2.82
C SER A 202 5.92 -0.22 2.20
N VAL A 203 5.76 1.11 2.29
CA VAL A 203 6.72 2.08 1.75
C VAL A 203 8.05 2.02 2.49
N VAL A 204 8.03 1.90 3.83
CA VAL A 204 9.23 1.71 4.65
C VAL A 204 9.97 0.42 4.27
N LEU A 205 9.27 -0.72 4.20
CA LEU A 205 9.87 -2.01 3.82
C LEU A 205 10.36 -2.01 2.35
N GLY A 206 9.62 -1.41 1.43
CA GLY A 206 10.04 -1.26 0.03
C GLY A 206 11.31 -0.42 -0.12
N THR A 207 11.43 0.66 0.66
CA THR A 207 12.62 1.51 0.73
C THR A 207 13.83 0.76 1.30
N LEU A 208 13.62 -0.04 2.36
CA LEU A 208 14.67 -0.75 3.08
C LEU A 208 15.00 -2.14 2.52
N THR A 209 14.24 -2.70 1.58
CA THR A 209 14.49 -4.05 1.02
C THR A 209 15.87 -4.17 0.34
N ALA A 210 16.44 -3.07 -0.14
CA ALA A 210 17.81 -3.01 -0.69
C ALA A 210 18.88 -2.58 0.32
N SER A 211 18.53 -2.40 1.59
CA SER A 211 19.44 -1.96 2.68
C SER A 211 20.47 -3.03 3.05
N LYS A 212 21.56 -2.59 3.70
CA LYS A 212 22.58 -3.42 4.37
C LYS A 212 22.44 -3.44 5.90
N PHE A 213 21.50 -2.70 6.48
CA PHE A 213 21.24 -2.65 7.92
C PHE A 213 20.12 -3.59 8.40
N ALA A 214 19.56 -4.41 7.50
CA ALA A 214 18.60 -5.45 7.90
C ALA A 214 19.27 -6.49 8.82
N PRO A 215 18.69 -6.82 9.99
CA PRO A 215 19.28 -7.76 10.92
C PRO A 215 19.26 -9.20 10.37
N PRO A 216 20.11 -10.13 10.86
CA PRO A 216 20.24 -11.48 10.29
C PRO A 216 18.95 -12.30 10.24
N TRP A 217 17.98 -12.02 11.12
CA TRP A 217 16.67 -12.67 11.16
C TRP A 217 15.64 -12.07 10.19
N TRP A 218 15.96 -10.97 9.49
CA TRP A 218 15.09 -10.30 8.52
C TRP A 218 15.70 -10.31 7.10
N PRO A 219 15.78 -11.48 6.44
CA PRO A 219 16.34 -11.58 5.10
C PRO A 219 15.48 -10.86 4.06
N ARG A 220 16.09 -10.44 2.94
CA ARG A 220 15.42 -9.66 1.88
C ARG A 220 14.17 -10.35 1.31
N ALA A 221 14.12 -11.68 1.29
CA ALA A 221 12.93 -12.44 0.88
C ALA A 221 11.73 -12.22 1.81
N VAL A 222 11.96 -12.15 3.13
CA VAL A 222 10.92 -11.83 4.14
C VAL A 222 10.48 -10.37 3.99
N SER A 223 11.42 -9.43 3.85
CA SER A 223 11.10 -8.01 3.58
C SER A 223 10.25 -7.82 2.32
N TYR A 224 10.58 -8.52 1.24
CA TYR A 224 9.84 -8.51 -0.03
C TYR A 224 8.45 -9.14 0.11
N GLY A 225 8.31 -10.25 0.84
CA GLY A 225 7.03 -10.90 1.11
C GLY A 225 6.07 -9.98 1.89
N TRP A 226 6.56 -9.38 2.99
CA TRP A 226 5.79 -8.42 3.77
C TRP A 226 5.42 -7.16 2.98
N HIS A 227 6.35 -6.60 2.20
CA HIS A 227 6.06 -5.47 1.32
C HIS A 227 4.96 -5.81 0.29
N GLY A 228 4.99 -7.00 -0.31
CA GLY A 228 3.94 -7.45 -1.24
C GLY A 228 2.57 -7.60 -0.56
N LEU A 229 2.53 -8.26 0.61
CA LEU A 229 1.31 -8.45 1.39
C LEU A 229 0.71 -7.11 1.85
N LEU A 230 1.53 -6.22 2.42
CA LEU A 230 1.11 -4.91 2.91
C LEU A 230 0.69 -3.98 1.78
N SER A 231 1.30 -4.06 0.60
CA SER A 231 0.85 -3.30 -0.59
C SER A 231 -0.54 -3.72 -1.05
N GLY A 232 -0.78 -5.04 -1.16
CA GLY A 232 -2.08 -5.57 -1.55
C GLY A 232 -3.16 -5.25 -0.51
N PHE A 233 -2.84 -5.41 0.78
CA PHE A 233 -3.74 -5.10 1.88
C PHE A 233 -4.05 -3.60 1.99
N ALA A 234 -3.07 -2.71 1.78
CA ALA A 234 -3.29 -1.27 1.73
C ALA A 234 -4.26 -0.88 0.60
N LEU A 235 -4.08 -1.44 -0.61
CA LEU A 235 -4.98 -1.21 -1.73
C LEU A 235 -6.40 -1.73 -1.45
N ALA A 236 -6.52 -2.95 -0.93
CA ALA A 236 -7.82 -3.54 -0.57
C ALA A 236 -8.55 -2.74 0.52
N ALA A 237 -7.85 -2.36 1.59
CA ALA A 237 -8.42 -1.53 2.66
C ALA A 237 -8.81 -0.12 2.17
N SER A 238 -8.04 0.47 1.25
CA SER A 238 -8.38 1.75 0.60
C SER A 238 -9.63 1.64 -0.28
N ALA A 239 -9.79 0.52 -1.00
CA ALA A 239 -10.98 0.26 -1.81
C ALA A 239 -12.23 0.03 -0.94
N VAL A 240 -12.11 -0.68 0.19
CA VAL A 240 -13.22 -0.83 1.15
C VAL A 240 -13.58 0.51 1.79
N HIS A 241 -12.58 1.31 2.18
CA HIS A 241 -12.79 2.68 2.68
C HIS A 241 -13.61 3.51 1.66
N GLY A 242 -13.18 3.54 0.39
CA GLY A 242 -13.92 4.22 -0.68
C GLY A 242 -15.33 3.67 -0.92
N ALA A 243 -15.53 2.35 -0.81
CA ALA A 243 -16.85 1.72 -0.95
C ALA A 243 -17.81 2.07 0.19
N PHE A 244 -17.30 2.29 1.42
CA PHE A 244 -18.13 2.71 2.55
C PHE A 244 -18.57 4.18 2.49
N LEU A 245 -17.89 5.05 1.75
CA LEU A 245 -18.37 6.42 1.46
C LEU A 245 -19.70 6.44 0.68
N LEU A 246 -20.02 5.37 -0.05
CA LEU A 246 -21.27 5.23 -0.80
C LEU A 246 -22.49 4.90 0.08
N VAL A 247 -22.26 4.51 1.34
CA VAL A 247 -23.29 4.09 2.32
C VAL A 247 -23.15 4.78 3.67
N ASP A 248 -22.25 5.76 3.79
CA ASP A 248 -22.11 6.56 5.00
C ASP A 248 -23.23 7.60 5.10
N GLY A 249 -24.11 7.47 6.09
CA GLY A 249 -25.20 8.40 6.34
C GLY A 249 -24.76 9.78 6.85
N ARG A 250 -23.46 9.98 7.14
CA ARG A 250 -22.92 11.24 7.68
C ARG A 250 -22.32 12.15 6.59
N PHE A 251 -21.58 11.60 5.65
CA PHE A 251 -20.94 12.33 4.54
C PHE A 251 -21.14 11.61 3.19
N PRO A 252 -22.39 11.31 2.77
CA PRO A 252 -22.68 10.40 1.65
C PRO A 252 -22.09 10.87 0.32
N GLN A 253 -21.31 10.00 -0.32
CA GLN A 253 -20.68 10.24 -1.62
C GLN A 253 -21.39 9.52 -2.76
N THR A 254 -21.40 10.14 -3.94
CA THR A 254 -21.76 9.44 -5.18
C THR A 254 -20.58 8.60 -5.67
N LEU A 255 -20.83 7.59 -6.51
CA LEU A 255 -19.77 6.81 -7.16
C LEU A 255 -18.78 7.70 -7.93
N ALA A 256 -19.28 8.76 -8.58
CA ALA A 256 -18.44 9.75 -9.24
C ALA A 256 -17.61 10.59 -8.25
N GLY A 257 -18.13 10.86 -7.05
CA GLY A 257 -17.41 11.57 -5.99
C GLY A 257 -16.28 10.77 -5.34
N VAL A 258 -16.38 9.45 -5.33
CA VAL A 258 -15.29 8.56 -4.89
C VAL A 258 -14.25 8.34 -5.99
N LEU A 259 -14.68 8.16 -7.24
CA LEU A 259 -13.82 7.74 -8.36
C LEU A 259 -13.29 8.87 -9.26
N VAL A 260 -13.77 10.11 -9.12
CA VAL A 260 -13.29 11.24 -9.93
C VAL A 260 -12.87 12.40 -9.03
N PRO A 261 -11.58 12.79 -9.03
CA PRO A 261 -11.09 13.88 -8.20
C PRO A 261 -11.90 15.18 -8.37
N GLY A 262 -12.26 15.82 -7.26
CA GLY A 262 -13.04 17.06 -7.26
C GLY A 262 -14.55 16.91 -7.52
N ARG A 263 -15.09 15.69 -7.67
CA ARG A 263 -16.55 15.45 -7.80
C ARG A 263 -17.24 15.02 -6.49
N ALA A 264 -16.52 14.99 -5.37
CA ALA A 264 -17.09 14.67 -4.06
C ALA A 264 -18.13 15.72 -3.62
N THR A 265 -19.16 15.28 -2.89
CA THR A 265 -20.23 16.13 -2.34
C THR A 265 -19.81 16.84 -1.05
N PHE A 266 -18.74 16.35 -0.42
CA PHE A 266 -18.16 16.86 0.81
C PHE A 266 -16.64 16.99 0.63
N GLU A 267 -16.06 18.07 1.13
CA GLU A 267 -14.62 18.40 1.06
C GLU A 267 -13.92 18.00 -0.27
N PRO A 268 -14.28 18.62 -1.41
CA PRO A 268 -13.88 18.13 -2.74
C PRO A 268 -12.37 18.06 -2.99
N LEU A 269 -11.60 18.95 -2.36
CA LEU A 269 -10.13 18.94 -2.42
C LEU A 269 -9.55 17.84 -1.51
N PRO A 270 -9.79 17.81 -0.18
CA PRO A 270 -9.33 16.71 0.68
C PRO A 270 -9.75 15.31 0.20
N VAL A 271 -11.00 15.11 -0.23
CA VAL A 271 -11.45 13.81 -0.77
C VAL A 271 -10.77 13.50 -2.09
N GLY A 272 -10.62 14.47 -2.99
CA GLY A 272 -9.91 14.31 -4.27
C GLY A 272 -8.45 13.87 -4.12
N LEU A 273 -7.75 14.31 -3.07
CA LEU A 273 -6.40 13.79 -2.74
C LEU A 273 -6.42 12.29 -2.42
N GLY A 274 -7.47 11.83 -1.72
CA GLY A 274 -7.70 10.41 -1.43
C GLY A 274 -7.97 9.60 -2.71
N THR A 275 -8.82 10.11 -3.60
CA THR A 275 -9.08 9.50 -4.92
C THR A 275 -7.78 9.33 -5.72
N VAL A 276 -7.00 10.41 -5.91
CA VAL A 276 -5.72 10.31 -6.66
C VAL A 276 -4.72 9.39 -5.95
N GLY A 277 -4.70 9.36 -4.61
CA GLY A 277 -3.89 8.41 -3.84
C GLY A 277 -4.26 6.95 -4.13
N LEU A 278 -5.56 6.63 -4.19
CA LEU A 278 -6.08 5.31 -4.54
C LEU A 278 -5.79 4.94 -6.01
N GLU A 279 -6.01 5.87 -6.96
CA GLU A 279 -5.70 5.68 -8.38
C GLU A 279 -4.21 5.36 -8.61
N LEU A 280 -3.31 6.11 -7.98
CA LEU A 280 -1.87 5.88 -8.06
C LEU A 280 -1.47 4.55 -7.41
N LEU A 281 -2.09 4.16 -6.29
CA LEU A 281 -1.82 2.87 -5.65
C LEU A 281 -2.30 1.69 -6.51
N ALA A 282 -3.46 1.82 -7.16
CA ALA A 282 -3.95 0.85 -8.14
C ALA A 282 -3.03 0.75 -9.37
N LEU A 283 -2.53 1.88 -9.89
CA LEU A 283 -1.56 1.93 -10.99
C LEU A 283 -0.22 1.28 -10.62
N VAL A 284 0.29 1.53 -9.40
CA VAL A 284 1.49 0.86 -8.86
C VAL A 284 1.29 -0.66 -8.80
N TYR A 285 0.12 -1.12 -8.32
CA TYR A 285 -0.21 -2.53 -8.23
C TYR A 285 -0.32 -3.18 -9.62
N ALA A 286 -1.07 -2.59 -10.54
CA ALA A 286 -1.22 -3.07 -11.92
C ALA A 286 0.14 -3.12 -12.67
N SER A 287 0.98 -2.09 -12.52
CA SER A 287 2.34 -2.09 -13.09
C SER A 287 3.21 -3.22 -12.53
N THR A 288 2.97 -3.63 -11.28
CA THR A 288 3.70 -4.71 -10.61
C THR A 288 3.20 -6.09 -11.02
N LEU A 289 1.91 -6.25 -11.34
CA LEU A 289 1.39 -7.45 -12.01
C LEU A 289 1.99 -7.61 -13.42
N TRP A 290 2.03 -6.53 -14.20
CA TRP A 290 2.58 -6.54 -15.57
C TRP A 290 4.10 -6.33 -15.67
N ARG A 291 4.84 -6.40 -14.55
CA ARG A 291 6.29 -6.13 -14.49
C ARG A 291 7.16 -6.96 -15.44
N THR A 292 6.67 -8.11 -15.89
CA THR A 292 7.35 -9.00 -16.86
C THR A 292 7.17 -8.55 -18.32
N ARG A 293 6.16 -7.72 -18.60
CA ARG A 293 5.89 -7.09 -19.91
C ARG A 293 6.46 -5.67 -20.03
N LEU A 294 6.85 -5.07 -18.90
CA LEU A 294 7.41 -3.72 -18.82
C LEU A 294 8.94 -3.75 -18.78
N SER A 295 9.58 -2.72 -19.34
CA SER A 295 11.02 -2.53 -19.14
C SER A 295 11.32 -2.24 -17.67
N ARG A 296 12.49 -2.67 -17.16
CA ARG A 296 12.92 -2.41 -15.77
C ARG A 296 12.90 -0.92 -15.39
N ARG A 297 13.11 -0.02 -16.38
CA ARG A 297 13.01 1.43 -16.19
C ARG A 297 11.55 1.88 -16.04
N ALA A 298 10.67 1.45 -16.96
CA ALA A 298 9.24 1.81 -16.93
C ALA A 298 8.53 1.27 -15.68
N TRP A 299 8.72 -0.01 -15.33
CA TRP A 299 8.19 -0.57 -14.09
C TRP A 299 8.69 0.21 -12.86
N LYS A 300 9.99 0.52 -12.78
CA LYS A 300 10.51 1.25 -11.60
C LYS A 300 9.99 2.69 -11.54
N ALA A 301 9.78 3.37 -12.67
CA ALA A 301 9.17 4.69 -12.70
C ALA A 301 7.72 4.66 -12.17
N LEU A 302 6.89 3.74 -12.68
CA LEU A 302 5.51 3.55 -12.21
C LEU A 302 5.47 3.16 -10.73
N HIS A 303 6.31 2.23 -10.29
CA HIS A 303 6.38 1.79 -8.90
C HIS A 303 6.92 2.88 -7.94
N LEU A 304 7.58 3.94 -8.43
CA LEU A 304 7.93 5.11 -7.61
C LEU A 304 6.73 6.04 -7.33
N LEU A 305 5.61 5.90 -8.05
CA LEU A 305 4.37 6.65 -7.78
C LEU A 305 3.75 6.29 -6.40
N ALA A 306 4.22 5.23 -5.75
CA ALA A 306 3.87 4.89 -4.37
C ALA A 306 4.26 5.99 -3.35
N TYR A 307 5.31 6.77 -3.62
CA TYR A 307 5.69 7.88 -2.73
C TYR A 307 4.72 9.08 -2.85
N PRO A 308 4.35 9.57 -4.05
CA PRO A 308 3.21 10.46 -4.24
C PRO A 308 1.89 9.92 -3.65
N ALA A 309 1.54 8.64 -3.87
CA ALA A 309 0.34 8.05 -3.31
C ALA A 309 0.31 8.10 -1.76
N PHE A 310 1.44 7.82 -1.12
CA PHE A 310 1.60 7.98 0.33
C PHE A 310 1.44 9.44 0.78
N ILE A 311 2.09 10.40 0.10
CA ILE A 311 1.97 11.84 0.43
C ILE A 311 0.51 12.31 0.31
N LEU A 312 -0.19 11.92 -0.76
CA LEU A 312 -1.60 12.25 -0.97
C LEU A 312 -2.51 11.63 0.09
N ALA A 313 -2.27 10.36 0.47
CA ALA A 313 -3.00 9.70 1.57
C ALA A 313 -2.72 10.36 2.94
N THR A 314 -1.49 10.81 3.20
CA THR A 314 -1.17 11.62 4.39
C THR A 314 -1.94 12.94 4.38
N LEU A 315 -1.89 13.70 3.28
CA LEU A 315 -2.57 15.00 3.17
C LEU A 315 -4.10 14.87 3.28
N HIS A 316 -4.68 13.88 2.62
CA HIS A 316 -6.09 13.49 2.75
C HIS A 316 -6.47 13.27 4.24
N GLY A 317 -5.73 12.41 4.94
CA GLY A 317 -5.98 12.11 6.35
C GLY A 317 -5.77 13.29 7.31
N LEU A 318 -4.80 14.17 7.03
CA LEU A 318 -4.55 15.38 7.82
C LEU A 318 -5.61 16.48 7.60
N LEU A 319 -6.14 16.61 6.38
CA LEU A 319 -7.09 17.67 6.02
C LEU A 319 -8.54 17.31 6.38
N LEU A 320 -8.92 16.03 6.34
CA LEU A 320 -10.29 15.58 6.67
C LEU A 320 -10.57 15.41 8.17
N GLY A 321 -9.62 15.67 9.07
CA GLY A 321 -9.95 15.76 10.49
C GLY A 321 -8.80 15.95 11.46
N SER A 322 -9.04 16.77 12.48
CA SER A 322 -8.25 16.88 13.71
C SER A 322 -8.50 15.68 14.64
N ASP A 323 -8.17 14.48 14.17
CA ASP A 323 -8.50 13.21 14.81
C ASP A 323 -7.43 12.77 15.85
N PRO A 324 -7.75 11.96 16.88
CA PRO A 324 -6.75 11.40 17.80
C PRO A 324 -5.66 10.55 17.11
N ALA A 325 -5.84 10.23 15.83
CA ALA A 325 -4.84 9.61 14.97
C ALA A 325 -3.72 10.57 14.49
N MET A 326 -3.72 11.87 14.79
CA MET A 326 -2.61 12.79 14.42
C MET A 326 -1.20 12.25 14.70
N PRO A 327 -0.89 11.60 15.85
CA PRO A 327 0.42 11.00 16.08
C PRO A 327 0.78 9.89 15.10
N LEU A 328 -0.20 9.16 14.56
CA LEU A 328 0.02 8.09 13.57
C LEU A 328 0.53 8.66 12.23
N TYR A 329 -0.04 9.77 11.78
CA TYR A 329 0.43 10.46 10.57
C TYR A 329 1.86 10.95 10.76
N ALA A 330 2.15 11.60 11.89
CA ALA A 330 3.49 12.08 12.24
C ALA A 330 4.53 10.93 12.31
N VAL A 331 4.19 9.81 12.95
CA VAL A 331 5.05 8.61 13.01
C VAL A 331 5.27 8.02 11.62
N GLY A 332 4.23 7.89 10.79
CA GLY A 332 4.35 7.32 9.45
C GLY A 332 5.20 8.16 8.50
N VAL A 333 5.05 9.49 8.54
CA VAL A 333 5.91 10.43 7.81
C VAL A 333 7.35 10.33 8.32
N THR A 334 7.57 10.38 9.63
CA THR A 334 8.91 10.31 10.23
C THR A 334 9.63 9.00 9.89
N ALA A 335 8.95 7.86 9.99
CA ALA A 335 9.50 6.55 9.62
C ALA A 335 9.86 6.48 8.12
N THR A 336 9.00 7.02 7.24
CA THR A 336 9.24 7.06 5.79
C THR A 336 10.41 7.96 5.42
N LEU A 337 10.53 9.13 6.05
CA LEU A 337 11.66 10.05 5.87
C LEU A 337 12.96 9.44 6.41
N ALA A 338 12.93 8.81 7.59
CA ALA A 338 14.11 8.14 8.17
C ALA A 338 14.60 6.97 7.30
N ALA A 339 13.68 6.11 6.82
CA ALA A 339 14.01 5.03 5.89
C ALA A 339 14.63 5.55 4.59
N THR A 340 14.09 6.64 4.05
CA THR A 340 14.59 7.29 2.83
C THR A 340 15.98 7.92 3.05
N ALA A 341 16.17 8.63 4.17
CA ALA A 341 17.46 9.23 4.53
C ALA A 341 18.55 8.17 4.73
N LEU A 342 18.26 7.09 5.47
CA LEU A 342 19.15 5.93 5.61
C LEU A 342 19.53 5.36 4.24
N ARG A 343 18.55 5.19 3.34
CA ARG A 343 18.81 4.64 2.00
C ARG A 343 19.67 5.56 1.12
N LEU A 344 19.51 6.87 1.23
CA LEU A 344 20.36 7.85 0.54
C LEU A 344 21.79 7.88 1.12
N LEU A 345 21.95 7.75 2.43
CA LEU A 345 23.26 7.65 3.10
C LEU A 345 23.99 6.36 2.73
N GLU A 346 23.29 5.24 2.57
CA GLU A 346 23.86 4.00 2.03
C GLU A 346 24.40 4.19 0.61
N ALA A 347 23.62 4.82 -0.27
CA ALA A 347 23.98 5.04 -1.67
C ALA A 347 25.22 5.94 -1.80
N ARG A 348 25.31 7.02 -0.99
CA ARG A 348 26.49 7.90 -0.93
C ARG A 348 27.75 7.21 -0.38
N ARG A 349 27.59 6.13 0.40
CA ARG A 349 28.68 5.33 0.99
C ARG A 349 29.02 4.07 0.16
N ALA A 350 28.50 3.94 -1.06
CA ALA A 350 28.93 2.89 -1.98
C ALA A 350 30.26 3.33 -2.65
N PRO A 351 31.30 2.47 -2.72
CA PRO A 351 32.49 2.77 -3.51
C PRO A 351 32.11 3.08 -4.96
N SER A 352 32.74 4.10 -5.54
CA SER A 352 32.59 4.35 -6.98
C SER A 352 33.11 3.13 -7.75
N PRO A 353 32.41 2.64 -8.79
CA PRO A 353 32.93 1.57 -9.61
C PRO A 353 34.24 2.03 -10.23
N ALA A 354 35.32 1.27 -10.02
CA ALA A 354 36.61 1.56 -10.62
C ALA A 354 36.42 1.66 -12.14
N ARG A 355 36.96 2.74 -12.76
CA ARG A 355 36.97 2.84 -14.22
C ARG A 355 37.73 1.62 -14.75
N PRO A 356 37.15 0.83 -15.68
CA PRO A 356 37.91 -0.25 -16.30
C PRO A 356 39.12 0.37 -17.01
N HIS A 357 40.31 -0.06 -16.62
CA HIS A 357 41.53 0.34 -17.30
C HIS A 357 41.44 -0.13 -18.75
N ARG A 358 41.47 0.84 -19.69
CA ARG A 358 41.76 0.56 -21.09
C ARG A 358 43.27 0.35 -21.19
N GLY A 359 43.69 -0.91 -21.16
CA GLY A 359 44.94 -1.33 -21.81
C GLY A 359 44.76 -1.39 -23.32
#